data_AF-A0A0B7N3V1-F1
#
_entry.id   AF-A0A0B7N3V1-F1
#
_cell.length_a   1.000
_cell.length_b   1.000
_cell.length_c   1.000
_cell.angle_alpha   90.00
_cell.angle_beta   90.00
_cell.angle_gamma   90.00
#
_symmetry.space_group_name_H-M   'P 1'
#
loop_
_entity.id
_entity.type
_entity.pdbx_description
1 polymer ?
#
loop_
_entity_poly.entity_id
_entity_poly.type
_entity_poly.pdbx_seq_one_letter_code
_entity_poly.pdbx_strand_id
1 'polypeptide(L)'
;MDQICNDCGAKHWKGELPAQCTSNNKFWMSCCKAGAVKVDFLTDPPAFIKDLYDDVGSRGQTFKNNLRRYNAAFAFTSLGCQIRDRNVSNMPFQIQGQMYHSQGPLLAGHNTQPKYVQLYILDPQYAASVRSLNNNELDREIIEGLTTVLNECNPHVSLYKSAYELLMSSTEPDSFVRIFPSMGIELVAGSDRRTENLPTSNEVAGIIPNESSSRSFRDIRLYLRSNPGNENPYTTISQNHALYMPLHYTLLFPNGDLGWNWGLRLSNDQNARLTHRCYYRFRLHQRSNEYPIIFMSKRLFQQYLVDVWAVCDQNKLDWIKAHQSNIRADLYNGLQDALIQEDVNLTALGRRYILPSSYTGGPRFMAKQYQDSMAIVRHFGKPSLFITFTANPRWVEIQRELLPGQNASDRPDLVARVFDLKVKELLNDLKRKNIFGTYRGLLRTIEYQKRGLSHLHLLLFLNPAENFDTAEKIYQVISAEIPSRENDPELLEIVTKNMVHGPCGDINPNSP
;
A
#
# COMPACT_ATOMS: atom_id res chain seq x y z
N MET A 1 4.12 14.32 16.00
CA MET A 1 3.57 13.19 16.73
C MET A 1 4.05 13.27 18.17
N ASP A 2 3.13 13.55 19.08
CA ASP A 2 3.39 13.88 20.50
C ASP A 2 3.06 12.74 21.46
N GLN A 3 2.55 11.61 20.96
CA GLN A 3 2.20 10.44 21.76
C GLN A 3 2.93 9.20 21.24
N ILE A 4 3.31 8.31 22.16
CA ILE A 4 3.94 7.02 21.84
C ILE A 4 3.04 5.91 22.36
N CYS A 5 2.81 4.89 21.54
CA CYS A 5 2.10 3.68 21.95
C CYS A 5 3.01 2.83 22.86
N ASN A 6 2.56 2.57 24.09
CA ASN A 6 3.33 1.78 25.06
C ASN A 6 3.53 0.32 24.63
N ASP A 7 2.61 -0.25 23.86
CA ASP A 7 2.67 -1.66 23.46
C ASP A 7 3.65 -1.93 22.31
N CYS A 8 3.86 -0.95 21.42
CA CYS A 8 4.64 -1.17 20.18
C CYS A 8 5.55 -0.03 19.74
N GLY A 9 5.64 1.06 20.52
CA GLY A 9 6.53 2.21 20.22
C GLY A 9 6.08 3.11 19.06
N ALA A 10 4.90 2.87 18.47
CA ALA A 10 4.38 3.67 17.37
C ALA A 10 4.11 5.13 17.77
N LYS A 11 4.53 6.07 16.92
CA LYS A 11 4.28 7.50 17.08
C LYS A 11 2.88 7.89 16.58
N HIS A 12 2.19 8.69 17.39
CA HIS A 12 0.82 9.14 17.16
C HIS A 12 0.65 10.63 17.49
N TRP A 13 -0.42 11.22 16.96
CA TRP A 13 -0.94 12.49 17.51
C TRP A 13 -2.03 12.21 18.53
N LYS A 14 -2.17 13.07 19.55
CA LYS A 14 -3.23 12.94 20.57
C LYS A 14 -4.64 12.76 19.98
N GLY A 15 -4.95 13.44 18.87
CA GLY A 15 -6.27 13.34 18.22
C GLY A 15 -6.57 12.00 17.54
N GLU A 16 -5.60 11.10 17.45
CA GLU A 16 -5.78 9.75 16.91
C GLU A 16 -6.25 8.72 17.95
N LEU A 17 -6.35 9.13 19.22
CA LEU A 17 -6.84 8.27 20.30
C LEU A 17 -8.28 7.80 20.00
N PRO A 18 -8.61 6.53 20.27
CA PRO A 18 -10.00 6.06 20.22
C PRO A 18 -10.89 6.89 21.16
N ALA A 19 -12.16 7.06 20.79
CA ALA A 19 -13.12 7.83 21.60
C ALA A 19 -13.35 7.21 23.00
N GLN A 20 -13.14 5.90 23.14
CA GLN A 20 -13.29 5.16 24.41
C GLN A 20 -12.08 5.29 25.34
N CYS A 21 -11.03 5.99 24.90
CA CYS A 21 -9.76 6.05 25.60
C CYS A 21 -9.80 7.15 26.68
N THR A 22 -9.33 6.84 27.90
CA THR A 22 -9.20 7.82 29.00
C THR A 22 -7.75 8.20 29.23
N SER A 23 -7.49 9.31 29.93
CA SER A 23 -6.13 9.77 30.25
C SER A 23 -5.28 8.70 30.95
N ASN A 24 -5.91 7.83 31.73
CA ASN A 24 -5.26 6.83 32.58
C ASN A 24 -5.11 5.46 31.88
N ASN A 25 -5.77 5.22 30.74
CA ASN A 25 -5.68 3.96 30.00
C ASN A 25 -5.59 4.22 28.49
N LYS A 26 -4.42 4.67 28.04
CA LYS A 26 -4.16 4.97 26.63
C LYS A 26 -3.85 3.69 25.86
N PHE A 27 -4.75 3.28 24.96
CA PHE A 27 -4.52 2.21 23.99
C PHE A 27 -4.73 2.67 22.55
N TRP A 28 -4.10 1.96 21.60
CA TRP A 28 -4.08 2.34 20.19
C TRP A 28 -4.55 1.21 19.28
N MET A 29 -5.67 1.44 18.60
CA MET A 29 -6.23 0.47 17.64
C MET A 29 -5.62 0.58 16.23
N SER A 30 -5.01 1.71 15.92
CA SER A 30 -4.50 2.06 14.59
C SER A 30 -3.16 1.42 14.26
N CYS A 31 -2.30 1.14 15.26
CA CYS A 31 -0.96 0.57 15.07
C CYS A 31 -0.90 -0.93 15.39
N CYS A 32 -1.14 -1.33 16.65
CA CYS A 32 -0.96 -2.70 17.14
C CYS A 32 -2.25 -3.36 17.66
N LYS A 33 -3.41 -2.73 17.46
CA LYS A 33 -4.70 -3.24 17.93
C LYS A 33 -4.69 -3.49 19.46
N ALA A 34 -4.26 -2.47 20.23
CA ALA A 34 -4.11 -2.52 21.69
C ALA A 34 -3.20 -3.69 22.15
N GLY A 35 -1.99 -3.76 21.60
CA GLY A 35 -0.99 -4.78 21.92
C GLY A 35 -1.25 -6.19 21.34
N ALA A 36 -2.39 -6.42 20.69
CA ALA A 36 -2.72 -7.73 20.13
C ALA A 36 -1.78 -8.13 18.97
N VAL A 37 -1.28 -7.17 18.19
CA VAL A 37 -0.34 -7.41 17.09
C VAL A 37 1.09 -7.37 17.62
N LYS A 38 1.75 -8.54 17.62
CA LYS A 38 3.19 -8.67 17.90
C LYS A 38 3.89 -9.10 16.62
N VAL A 39 4.73 -8.22 16.09
CA VAL A 39 5.49 -8.41 14.85
C VAL A 39 6.89 -7.89 15.12
N ASP A 40 7.91 -8.65 14.70
CA ASP A 40 9.31 -8.27 14.91
C ASP A 40 9.66 -6.99 14.17
N PHE A 41 10.46 -6.12 14.79
CA PHE A 41 10.96 -4.92 14.13
C PHE A 41 11.91 -5.28 12.97
N LEU A 42 11.98 -4.40 11.98
CA LEU A 42 12.93 -4.54 10.88
C LEU A 42 14.36 -4.41 11.41
N THR A 43 15.22 -5.28 10.90
CA THR A 43 16.64 -5.24 11.21
C THR A 43 17.25 -3.97 10.62
N ASP A 44 18.14 -3.32 11.39
CA ASP A 44 18.85 -2.13 10.93
C ASP A 44 19.57 -2.41 9.59
N PRO A 45 19.46 -1.52 8.60
CA PRO A 45 20.05 -1.76 7.29
C PRO A 45 21.58 -1.81 7.38
N PRO A 46 22.25 -2.55 6.47
CA PRO A 46 23.71 -2.58 6.39
C PRO A 46 24.30 -1.17 6.28
N ALA A 47 25.50 -0.96 6.85
CA ALA A 47 26.11 0.35 7.01
C ALA A 47 26.17 1.17 5.71
N PHE A 48 26.51 0.54 4.59
CA PHE A 48 26.55 1.21 3.28
C PHE A 48 25.18 1.72 2.83
N ILE A 49 24.11 0.92 2.99
CA ILE A 49 22.75 1.32 2.64
C ILE A 49 22.28 2.41 3.58
N LYS A 50 22.55 2.26 4.89
CA LYS A 50 22.21 3.27 5.90
C LYS A 50 22.85 4.62 5.59
N ASP A 51 24.13 4.63 5.24
CA ASP A 51 24.86 5.83 4.82
C ASP A 51 24.23 6.49 3.60
N LEU A 52 23.81 5.73 2.58
CA LEU A 52 23.11 6.28 1.41
C LEU A 52 21.77 6.95 1.74
N TYR A 53 21.03 6.42 2.73
CA TYR A 53 19.77 7.02 3.17
C TYR A 53 20.03 8.27 4.04
N ASP A 54 21.02 8.21 4.92
CA ASP A 54 21.36 9.28 5.87
C ASP A 54 22.12 10.44 5.21
N ASP A 55 22.81 10.19 4.09
CA ASP A 55 23.55 11.22 3.35
C ASP A 55 22.63 12.33 2.83
N VAL A 56 22.94 13.56 3.25
CA VAL A 56 22.26 14.80 2.86
C VAL A 56 22.94 15.49 1.67
N GLY A 57 24.13 15.01 1.27
CA GLY A 57 24.89 15.47 0.12
C GLY A 57 24.29 15.03 -1.22
N SER A 58 25.03 15.30 -2.30
CA SER A 58 24.59 15.01 -3.67
C SER A 58 24.39 13.52 -3.93
N ARG A 59 25.24 12.65 -3.35
CA ARG A 59 25.18 11.19 -3.50
C ARG A 59 23.88 10.63 -2.92
N GLY A 60 23.58 10.90 -1.65
CA GLY A 60 22.35 10.48 -0.98
C GLY A 60 21.09 11.08 -1.62
N GLN A 61 21.13 12.34 -2.05
CA GLN A 61 20.01 12.94 -2.78
C GLN A 61 19.74 12.25 -4.12
N THR A 62 20.79 11.96 -4.90
CA THR A 62 20.70 11.26 -6.18
C THR A 62 20.17 9.84 -6.01
N PHE A 63 20.65 9.14 -4.98
CA PHE A 63 20.15 7.84 -4.57
C PHE A 63 18.66 7.88 -4.21
N LYS A 64 18.25 8.73 -3.26
CA LYS A 64 16.85 8.83 -2.80
C LYS A 64 15.88 9.24 -3.90
N ASN A 65 16.30 10.12 -4.82
CA ASN A 65 15.48 10.56 -5.95
C ASN A 65 15.29 9.45 -7.00
N ASN A 66 16.28 8.55 -7.16
CA ASN A 66 16.24 7.41 -8.07
C ASN A 66 15.98 6.07 -7.39
N LEU A 67 15.65 6.06 -6.09
CA LEU A 67 15.57 4.85 -5.26
C LEU A 67 14.61 3.80 -5.83
N ARG A 68 13.52 4.24 -6.46
CA ARG A 68 12.58 3.33 -7.14
C ARG A 68 13.26 2.54 -8.27
N ARG A 69 14.14 3.18 -9.03
CA ARG A 69 14.90 2.55 -10.13
C ARG A 69 16.00 1.64 -9.59
N TYR A 70 16.73 2.07 -8.57
CA TYR A 70 17.67 1.20 -7.85
C TYR A 70 16.95 -0.05 -7.34
N ASN A 71 15.82 0.10 -6.65
CA ASN A 71 15.07 -1.05 -6.16
C ASN A 71 14.62 -1.98 -7.29
N ALA A 72 14.17 -1.44 -8.44
CA ALA A 72 13.82 -2.25 -9.60
C ALA A 72 15.03 -3.04 -10.17
N ALA A 73 16.23 -2.45 -10.17
CA ALA A 73 17.47 -3.11 -10.60
C ALA A 73 17.94 -4.23 -9.65
N PHE A 74 17.55 -4.15 -8.38
CA PHE A 74 17.89 -5.11 -7.32
C PHE A 74 16.72 -6.02 -6.90
N ALA A 75 15.53 -5.88 -7.47
CA ALA A 75 14.41 -6.76 -7.19
C ALA A 75 14.70 -8.18 -7.69
N PHE A 76 14.30 -9.19 -6.92
CA PHE A 76 14.33 -10.60 -7.35
C PHE A 76 13.17 -10.93 -8.28
N THR A 77 12.06 -10.19 -8.16
CA THR A 77 10.80 -10.46 -8.84
C THR A 77 10.37 -9.26 -9.67
N SER A 78 9.73 -9.54 -10.80
CA SER A 78 9.04 -8.53 -11.59
C SER A 78 7.62 -8.29 -11.06
N LEU A 79 7.06 -7.13 -11.38
CA LEU A 79 5.67 -6.80 -11.08
C LEU A 79 4.81 -7.11 -12.31
N GLY A 80 3.87 -8.06 -12.16
CA GLY A 80 2.85 -8.36 -13.14
C GLY A 80 1.56 -7.60 -12.83
N CYS A 81 1.14 -6.74 -13.75
CA CYS A 81 -0.17 -6.09 -13.68
C CYS A 81 -0.65 -5.72 -15.09
N GLN A 82 -1.97 -5.74 -15.32
CA GLN A 82 -2.51 -5.27 -16.61
C GLN A 82 -2.58 -3.75 -16.58
N ILE A 83 -1.67 -3.10 -17.30
CA ILE A 83 -1.63 -1.64 -17.37
C ILE A 83 -2.68 -1.18 -18.38
N ARG A 84 -3.58 -0.29 -17.97
CA ARG A 84 -4.39 0.49 -18.90
C ARG A 84 -3.64 1.75 -19.26
N ASP A 85 -2.87 1.67 -20.33
CA ASP A 85 -2.25 2.86 -20.90
C ASP A 85 -3.32 3.63 -21.68
N ARG A 86 -3.84 4.70 -21.08
CA ARG A 86 -4.63 5.68 -21.81
C ARG A 86 -3.62 6.74 -22.24
N ASN A 87 -3.10 6.63 -23.47
CA ASN A 87 -2.13 7.51 -24.14
C ASN A 87 -2.39 9.03 -23.95
N VAL A 88 -2.22 9.50 -22.72
CA VAL A 88 -2.45 10.88 -22.28
C VAL A 88 -1.34 11.13 -21.29
N SER A 89 -0.43 12.03 -21.65
CA SER A 89 0.91 12.25 -21.05
C SER A 89 0.93 12.65 -19.57
N ASN A 90 -0.19 12.53 -18.85
CA ASN A 90 -0.37 13.12 -17.54
C ASN A 90 -1.43 12.40 -16.66
N MET A 91 -1.73 11.13 -16.92
CA MET A 91 -2.61 10.31 -16.09
C MET A 91 -1.82 9.41 -15.11
N PRO A 92 -2.32 9.19 -13.88
CA PRO A 92 -1.69 8.24 -12.96
C PRO A 92 -1.73 6.82 -13.53
N PHE A 93 -0.72 6.01 -13.18
CA PHE A 93 -0.60 4.60 -13.51
C PHE A 93 -1.90 3.85 -13.13
N GLN A 94 -2.60 3.31 -14.13
CA GLN A 94 -3.86 2.58 -13.93
C GLN A 94 -3.65 1.09 -14.11
N ILE A 95 -3.89 0.36 -13.03
CA ILE A 95 -3.86 -1.11 -13.03
C ILE A 95 -5.29 -1.62 -13.19
N GLN A 96 -5.48 -2.54 -14.12
CA GLN A 96 -6.66 -3.38 -14.22
C GLN A 96 -6.31 -4.80 -13.73
N GLY A 97 -7.27 -5.46 -13.10
CA GLY A 97 -7.09 -6.84 -12.66
C GLY A 97 -6.24 -6.96 -11.40
N GLN A 98 -5.64 -8.13 -11.22
CA GLN A 98 -4.83 -8.46 -10.05
C GLN A 98 -3.38 -8.00 -10.26
N MET A 99 -2.79 -7.41 -9.23
CA MET A 99 -1.35 -7.20 -9.13
C MET A 99 -0.71 -8.45 -8.54
N TYR A 100 0.40 -8.89 -9.11
CA TYR A 100 1.13 -10.05 -8.62
C TYR A 100 2.63 -9.91 -8.87
N HIS A 101 3.44 -10.51 -8.00
CA HIS A 101 4.88 -10.62 -8.22
C HIS A 101 5.16 -11.89 -9.00
N SER A 102 5.96 -11.75 -10.06
CA SER A 102 6.32 -12.84 -10.94
C SER A 102 7.80 -13.13 -10.85
N GLN A 103 8.13 -14.40 -10.99
CA GLN A 103 9.48 -14.89 -11.06
C GLN A 103 9.67 -15.66 -12.36
N GLY A 104 10.76 -15.37 -13.06
CA GLY A 104 11.18 -16.12 -14.24
C GLY A 104 12.11 -17.28 -13.89
N PRO A 105 12.56 -18.03 -14.90
CA PRO A 105 13.58 -19.06 -14.73
C PRO A 105 14.89 -18.45 -14.20
N LEU A 106 15.67 -19.27 -13.50
CA LEU A 106 16.94 -18.88 -12.89
C LEU A 106 18.04 -18.59 -13.92
N LEU A 107 17.97 -19.19 -15.11
CA LEU A 107 18.84 -18.85 -16.23
C LEU A 107 18.13 -17.99 -17.27
N ALA A 108 18.88 -17.06 -17.84
CA ALA A 108 18.44 -16.32 -19.01
C ALA A 108 18.28 -17.26 -20.21
N GLY A 109 17.30 -16.97 -21.07
CA GLY A 109 17.15 -17.67 -22.35
C GLY A 109 18.31 -17.36 -23.29
N HIS A 110 18.51 -18.20 -24.31
CA HIS A 110 19.54 -17.96 -25.33
C HIS A 110 19.41 -16.55 -25.93
N ASN A 111 20.52 -15.81 -25.97
CA ASN A 111 20.62 -14.42 -26.46
C ASN A 111 19.78 -13.38 -25.69
N THR A 112 19.34 -13.66 -24.47
CA THR A 112 18.67 -12.68 -23.62
C THR A 112 19.59 -12.21 -22.49
N GLN A 113 19.54 -10.91 -22.17
CA GLN A 113 20.29 -10.38 -21.04
C GLN A 113 19.66 -10.82 -19.71
N PRO A 114 20.48 -11.23 -18.72
CA PRO A 114 20.01 -11.58 -17.39
C PRO A 114 19.29 -10.43 -16.69
N LYS A 115 18.17 -10.74 -16.01
CA LYS A 115 17.35 -9.76 -15.25
C LYS A 115 16.87 -10.32 -13.91
N TYR A 116 16.60 -9.43 -12.96
CA TYR A 116 16.07 -9.75 -11.63
C TYR A 116 16.91 -10.81 -10.89
N VAL A 117 16.28 -11.89 -10.39
CA VAL A 117 16.94 -13.01 -9.70
C VAL A 117 18.17 -13.57 -10.44
N GLN A 118 18.16 -13.57 -11.78
CA GLN A 118 19.23 -14.15 -12.59
C GLN A 118 20.57 -13.45 -12.33
N LEU A 119 20.54 -12.15 -11.99
CA LEU A 119 21.73 -11.35 -11.70
C LEU A 119 22.35 -11.68 -10.32
N TYR A 120 21.65 -12.42 -9.45
CA TYR A 120 22.21 -12.86 -8.18
C TYR A 120 22.93 -14.21 -8.27
N ILE A 121 22.77 -14.93 -9.39
CA ILE A 121 23.44 -16.21 -9.65
C ILE A 121 24.81 -16.00 -10.28
N LEU A 122 24.96 -14.92 -11.05
CA LEU A 122 26.21 -14.56 -11.71
C LEU A 122 27.24 -14.07 -10.69
N ASP A 123 28.51 -14.05 -11.14
CA ASP A 123 29.58 -13.37 -10.42
C ASP A 123 29.17 -11.92 -10.05
N PRO A 124 29.36 -11.47 -8.80
CA PRO A 124 28.90 -10.15 -8.35
C PRO A 124 29.42 -8.99 -9.19
N GLN A 125 30.69 -9.03 -9.65
CA GLN A 125 31.28 -7.94 -10.41
C GLN A 125 30.70 -7.89 -11.83
N TYR A 126 30.51 -9.05 -12.44
CA TYR A 126 29.81 -9.16 -13.72
C TYR A 126 28.36 -8.71 -13.59
N ALA A 127 27.64 -9.14 -12.56
CA ALA A 127 26.25 -8.75 -12.31
C ALA A 127 26.09 -7.23 -12.12
N ALA A 128 27.00 -6.59 -11.39
CA ALA A 128 27.02 -5.13 -11.22
C ALA A 128 27.21 -4.41 -12.56
N SER A 129 28.08 -4.95 -13.42
CA SER A 129 28.29 -4.43 -14.78
C SER A 129 27.02 -4.55 -15.63
N VAL A 130 26.34 -5.70 -15.61
CA VAL A 130 25.07 -5.89 -16.32
C VAL A 130 23.97 -4.98 -15.76
N ARG A 131 23.87 -4.80 -14.43
CA ARG A 131 22.93 -3.86 -13.81
C ARG A 131 23.17 -2.43 -14.28
N SER A 132 24.43 -2.01 -14.35
CA SER A 132 24.80 -0.66 -14.81
C SER A 132 24.48 -0.46 -16.29
N LEU A 133 24.74 -1.46 -17.13
CA LEU A 133 24.36 -1.43 -18.56
C LEU A 133 22.85 -1.32 -18.75
N ASN A 134 22.07 -2.04 -17.94
CA ASN A 134 20.61 -2.03 -18.00
C ASN A 134 19.98 -0.74 -17.44
N ASN A 135 20.73 0.05 -16.67
CA ASN A 135 20.27 1.25 -15.98
C ASN A 135 21.33 2.35 -16.09
N ASN A 136 21.63 2.77 -17.32
CA ASN A 136 22.73 3.69 -17.63
C ASN A 136 22.64 5.07 -16.96
N GLU A 137 21.45 5.44 -16.50
CA GLU A 137 21.20 6.66 -15.73
C GLU A 137 21.57 6.58 -14.25
N LEU A 138 21.81 5.38 -13.72
CA LEU A 138 22.10 5.15 -12.31
C LEU A 138 23.61 5.23 -12.07
N ASP A 139 23.97 5.62 -10.86
CA ASP A 139 25.36 5.71 -10.43
C ASP A 139 25.95 4.30 -10.31
N ARG A 140 27.02 4.07 -11.07
CA ARG A 140 27.70 2.77 -11.14
C ARG A 140 28.35 2.40 -9.81
N GLU A 141 28.94 3.34 -9.08
CA GLU A 141 29.57 3.06 -7.79
C GLU A 141 28.52 2.62 -6.76
N ILE A 142 27.34 3.24 -6.80
CA ILE A 142 26.21 2.83 -5.96
C ILE A 142 25.75 1.41 -6.34
N ILE A 143 25.65 1.09 -7.63
CA ILE A 143 25.28 -0.27 -8.08
C ILE A 143 26.30 -1.31 -7.62
N GLU A 144 27.59 -1.02 -7.75
CA GLU A 144 28.65 -1.92 -7.32
C GLU A 144 28.59 -2.13 -5.80
N GLY A 145 28.50 -1.06 -5.01
CA GLY A 145 28.38 -1.15 -3.56
C GLY A 145 27.12 -1.88 -3.07
N LEU A 146 25.95 -1.60 -3.68
CA LEU A 146 24.71 -2.33 -3.38
C LEU A 146 24.81 -3.82 -3.75
N THR A 147 25.49 -4.15 -4.86
CA THR A 147 25.67 -5.54 -5.28
C THR A 147 26.51 -6.32 -4.28
N THR A 148 27.63 -5.75 -3.82
CA THR A 148 28.48 -6.35 -2.79
C THR A 148 27.71 -6.59 -1.50
N VAL A 149 27.11 -5.52 -0.96
CA VAL A 149 26.43 -5.56 0.35
C VAL A 149 25.26 -6.54 0.35
N LEU A 150 24.43 -6.55 -0.69
CA LEU A 150 23.31 -7.49 -0.77
C LEU A 150 23.77 -8.94 -0.93
N ASN A 151 24.90 -9.21 -1.61
CA ASN A 151 25.44 -10.57 -1.67
C ASN A 151 25.97 -11.06 -0.31
N GLU A 152 26.44 -10.14 0.53
CA GLU A 152 26.97 -10.46 1.87
C GLU A 152 25.85 -10.63 2.90
N CYS A 153 24.86 -9.74 2.93
CA CYS A 153 23.90 -9.65 4.02
C CYS A 153 22.53 -10.28 3.73
N ASN A 154 22.13 -10.40 2.46
CA ASN A 154 20.75 -10.78 2.14
C ASN A 154 20.62 -12.32 2.08
N PRO A 155 19.89 -12.96 3.02
CA PRO A 155 19.78 -14.41 3.08
C PRO A 155 19.06 -15.00 1.86
N HIS A 156 18.25 -14.22 1.15
CA HIS A 156 17.58 -14.69 -0.06
C HIS A 156 18.58 -14.87 -1.21
N VAL A 157 19.68 -14.12 -1.27
CA VAL A 157 20.72 -14.36 -2.27
C VAL A 157 21.27 -15.77 -2.13
N SER A 158 21.65 -16.17 -0.92
CA SER A 158 22.11 -17.52 -0.62
C SER A 158 21.05 -18.57 -0.92
N LEU A 159 19.80 -18.33 -0.51
CA LEU A 159 18.66 -19.21 -0.81
C LEU A 159 18.51 -19.50 -2.31
N TYR A 160 18.59 -18.46 -3.14
CA TYR A 160 18.46 -18.59 -4.59
C TYR A 160 19.69 -19.23 -5.25
N LYS A 161 20.90 -19.00 -4.71
CA LYS A 161 22.12 -19.69 -5.17
C LYS A 161 22.05 -21.19 -4.86
N SER A 162 21.65 -21.57 -3.64
CA SER A 162 21.47 -22.98 -3.28
C SER A 162 20.40 -23.66 -4.14
N ALA A 163 19.28 -22.97 -4.40
CA ALA A 163 18.25 -23.48 -5.31
C ALA A 163 18.79 -23.67 -6.74
N TYR A 164 19.64 -22.77 -7.21
CA TYR A 164 20.29 -22.89 -8.52
C TYR A 164 21.25 -24.09 -8.57
N GLU A 165 22.09 -24.27 -7.56
CA GLU A 165 23.03 -25.40 -7.46
C GLU A 165 22.29 -26.74 -7.46
N LEU A 166 21.21 -26.88 -6.67
CA LEU A 166 20.37 -28.07 -6.65
C LEU A 166 19.79 -28.39 -8.04
N LEU A 167 19.27 -27.37 -8.73
CA LEU A 167 18.73 -27.53 -10.07
C LEU A 167 19.81 -27.85 -11.12
N MET A 168 21.04 -27.37 -10.95
CA MET A 168 22.15 -27.71 -11.84
C MET A 168 22.67 -29.14 -11.62
N SER A 169 22.54 -29.66 -10.41
CA SER A 169 22.91 -31.05 -10.10
C SER A 169 21.86 -32.07 -10.58
N SER A 170 20.64 -31.62 -10.86
CA SER A 170 19.54 -32.48 -11.33
C SER A 170 19.72 -32.89 -12.79
N THR A 171 19.63 -34.19 -13.05
CA THR A 171 19.65 -34.77 -14.42
C THR A 171 18.25 -34.93 -15.01
N GLU A 172 17.20 -34.72 -14.21
CA GLU A 172 15.81 -34.97 -14.62
C GLU A 172 15.21 -33.78 -15.39
N PRO A 173 14.57 -34.04 -16.56
CA PRO A 173 13.76 -33.03 -17.23
C PRO A 173 12.60 -32.59 -16.32
N ASP A 174 12.24 -31.31 -16.38
CA ASP A 174 11.14 -30.69 -15.60
C ASP A 174 11.33 -30.60 -14.07
N SER A 175 12.55 -30.82 -13.56
CA SER A 175 12.85 -30.61 -12.15
C SER A 175 12.67 -29.14 -11.71
N PHE A 176 12.12 -28.94 -10.50
CA PHE A 176 11.91 -27.61 -9.93
C PHE A 176 12.25 -27.60 -8.44
N VAL A 177 12.74 -26.47 -7.94
CA VAL A 177 12.93 -26.26 -6.51
C VAL A 177 11.72 -25.56 -5.93
N ARG A 178 11.25 -26.08 -4.81
CA ARG A 178 10.15 -25.54 -4.02
C ARG A 178 10.71 -24.80 -2.81
N ILE A 179 10.37 -23.52 -2.66
CA ILE A 179 10.61 -22.79 -1.40
C ILE A 179 9.32 -22.83 -0.59
N PHE A 180 9.40 -23.39 0.60
CA PHE A 180 8.28 -23.48 1.54
C PHE A 180 8.10 -22.17 2.32
N PRO A 181 6.89 -21.93 2.87
CA PRO A 181 6.64 -20.82 3.78
C PRO A 181 7.53 -20.82 5.03
N SER A 182 8.05 -21.99 5.44
CA SER A 182 9.02 -22.14 6.53
C SER A 182 10.46 -21.82 6.12
N MET A 183 10.68 -21.32 4.90
CA MET A 183 11.98 -21.02 4.31
C MET A 183 12.88 -22.24 4.05
N GLY A 184 12.31 -23.46 4.11
CA GLY A 184 12.98 -24.67 3.60
C GLY A 184 12.95 -24.75 2.08
N ILE A 185 13.91 -25.47 1.49
CA ILE A 185 13.95 -25.78 0.05
C ILE A 185 13.87 -27.29 -0.18
N GLU A 186 13.13 -27.68 -1.21
CA GLU A 186 13.00 -29.08 -1.66
C GLU A 186 13.19 -29.14 -3.17
N LEU A 187 14.10 -30.00 -3.64
CA LEU A 187 14.21 -30.35 -5.06
C LEU A 187 13.15 -31.40 -5.39
N VAL A 188 12.28 -31.09 -6.35
CA VAL A 188 11.27 -32.01 -6.85
C VAL A 188 11.68 -32.48 -8.24
N ALA A 189 11.94 -33.78 -8.39
CA ALA A 189 12.35 -34.44 -9.62
C ALA A 189 11.50 -35.70 -9.89
N GLY A 190 11.14 -35.95 -11.15
CA GLY A 190 10.39 -37.14 -11.61
C GLY A 190 8.88 -36.95 -11.82
N SER A 191 8.28 -37.87 -12.59
CA SER A 191 6.84 -38.00 -12.83
C SER A 191 6.28 -39.26 -12.17
N ASP A 192 5.26 -39.06 -11.32
CA ASP A 192 4.50 -40.03 -10.50
C ASP A 192 4.88 -40.06 -9.00
N ARG A 193 3.86 -39.88 -8.16
CA ARG A 193 3.92 -39.83 -6.67
C ARG A 193 3.62 -41.20 -6.04
N ARG A 194 3.42 -42.26 -6.82
CA ARG A 194 3.02 -43.59 -6.31
C ARG A 194 4.16 -44.54 -5.98
N THR A 195 5.41 -44.15 -6.19
CA THR A 195 6.56 -45.00 -5.88
C THR A 195 7.56 -44.21 -5.04
N GLU A 196 7.31 -44.18 -3.73
CA GLU A 196 8.25 -43.70 -2.72
C GLU A 196 9.53 -44.55 -2.76
N ASN A 197 10.69 -43.91 -2.92
CA ASN A 197 11.94 -44.43 -2.41
C ASN A 197 12.38 -43.55 -1.23
N LEU A 198 12.82 -44.19 -0.15
CA LEU A 198 13.37 -43.53 1.04
C LEU A 198 14.58 -42.65 0.68
N PRO A 199 14.78 -41.50 1.36
CA PRO A 199 15.90 -40.61 1.11
C PRO A 199 17.25 -41.27 1.45
N THR A 200 18.24 -41.09 0.57
CA THR A 200 19.60 -41.65 0.68
C THR A 200 20.67 -40.65 1.12
N SER A 201 20.31 -39.43 1.56
CA SER A 201 21.26 -38.42 2.03
C SER A 201 21.09 -38.03 3.50
N ASN A 202 22.19 -37.66 4.15
CA ASN A 202 22.32 -37.32 5.58
C ASN A 202 22.14 -35.81 5.86
N GLU A 203 21.25 -35.11 5.16
CA GLU A 203 20.98 -33.69 5.44
C GLU A 203 19.60 -33.47 6.07
N VAL A 204 19.53 -32.47 6.95
CA VAL A 204 18.50 -32.27 7.98
C VAL A 204 17.07 -32.30 7.40
N ALA A 205 16.38 -33.42 7.59
CA ALA A 205 14.93 -33.51 7.41
C ALA A 205 14.23 -32.89 8.62
N GLY A 206 13.79 -31.65 8.50
CA GLY A 206 12.87 -31.05 9.45
C GLY A 206 11.49 -31.70 9.33
N ILE A 207 11.01 -32.36 10.40
CA ILE A 207 9.61 -32.80 10.48
C ILE A 207 8.75 -31.54 10.56
N ILE A 208 8.05 -31.23 9.47
CA ILE A 208 7.14 -30.08 9.40
C ILE A 208 5.76 -30.52 9.96
N PRO A 209 5.24 -29.87 11.02
CA PRO A 209 3.87 -30.10 11.45
C PRO A 209 2.88 -29.78 10.31
N ASN A 210 1.86 -30.62 10.13
CA ASN A 210 0.83 -30.55 9.07
C ASN A 210 0.05 -29.21 8.94
N GLU A 211 0.39 -28.17 9.69
CA GLU A 211 -0.29 -26.87 9.68
C GLU A 211 0.12 -25.98 8.50
N SER A 212 1.33 -26.15 7.96
CA SER A 212 1.85 -25.40 6.79
C SER A 212 1.50 -26.03 5.43
N SER A 213 0.92 -27.23 5.40
CA SER A 213 0.43 -27.90 4.19
C SER A 213 -1.03 -27.56 3.83
N SER A 214 -1.68 -26.65 4.59
CA SER A 214 -3.05 -26.22 4.30
C SER A 214 -3.15 -25.51 2.94
N ARG A 215 -4.30 -25.61 2.26
CA ARG A 215 -4.64 -24.96 0.96
C ARG A 215 -4.36 -23.45 0.88
N SER A 216 -4.00 -22.82 1.98
CA SER A 216 -3.81 -21.38 2.14
C SER A 216 -2.36 -20.91 2.00
N PHE A 217 -1.40 -21.83 2.05
CA PHE A 217 0.01 -21.54 1.75
C PHE A 217 0.31 -21.96 0.32
N ARG A 218 0.97 -21.07 -0.44
CA ARG A 218 1.44 -21.38 -1.80
C ARG A 218 2.95 -21.27 -1.82
N ASP A 219 3.58 -22.36 -2.22
CA ASP A 219 5.02 -22.45 -2.37
C ASP A 219 5.50 -21.60 -3.56
N ILE A 220 6.75 -21.14 -3.50
CA ILE A 220 7.43 -20.58 -4.67
C ILE A 220 8.07 -21.74 -5.44
N ARG A 221 7.82 -21.79 -6.75
CA ARG A 221 8.42 -22.79 -7.64
C ARG A 221 9.47 -22.13 -8.52
N LEU A 222 10.67 -22.69 -8.49
CA LEU A 222 11.82 -22.23 -9.24
C LEU A 222 12.18 -23.25 -10.30
N TYR A 223 12.27 -22.77 -11.53
CA TYR A 223 12.69 -23.56 -12.68
C TYR A 223 14.05 -23.06 -13.15
N LEU A 224 14.89 -23.99 -13.58
CA LEU A 224 16.21 -23.66 -14.10
C LEU A 224 16.12 -22.92 -15.44
N ARG A 225 15.31 -23.45 -16.36
CA ARG A 225 15.07 -22.92 -17.71
C ARG A 225 13.57 -22.90 -18.00
N SER A 226 13.16 -22.12 -18.99
CA SER A 226 11.80 -22.18 -19.52
C SER A 226 11.52 -23.57 -20.10
N ASN A 227 10.37 -24.15 -19.77
CA ASN A 227 9.99 -25.44 -20.34
C ASN A 227 9.57 -25.31 -21.81
N PRO A 228 10.06 -26.17 -22.72
CA PRO A 228 9.79 -26.08 -24.17
C PRO A 228 8.32 -26.24 -24.60
N GLY A 229 7.38 -26.45 -23.69
CA GLY A 229 5.93 -26.57 -23.97
C GLY A 229 5.03 -25.69 -23.10
N ASN A 230 5.59 -24.81 -22.27
CA ASN A 230 4.80 -23.95 -21.39
C ASN A 230 4.69 -22.53 -21.99
N GLU A 231 3.47 -22.10 -22.33
CA GLU A 231 3.20 -20.78 -22.92
C GLU A 231 3.58 -19.62 -21.99
N ASN A 232 3.73 -19.87 -20.69
CA ASN A 232 4.15 -18.87 -19.71
C ASN A 232 5.29 -19.40 -18.82
N PRO A 233 6.55 -18.97 -19.02
CA PRO A 233 7.69 -19.43 -18.22
C PRO A 233 7.76 -18.79 -16.82
N TYR A 234 6.82 -17.90 -16.49
CA TYR A 234 6.82 -17.16 -15.23
C TYR A 234 5.90 -17.80 -14.19
N THR A 235 6.40 -17.92 -12.96
CA THR A 235 5.61 -18.33 -11.80
C THR A 235 5.18 -17.12 -10.98
N THR A 236 3.92 -17.12 -10.53
CA THR A 236 3.40 -16.08 -9.65
C THR A 236 3.67 -16.42 -8.20
N ILE A 237 4.28 -15.48 -7.46
CA ILE A 237 4.41 -15.56 -6.01
C ILE A 237 3.08 -15.11 -5.39
N SER A 238 2.55 -15.93 -4.48
CA SER A 238 1.35 -15.57 -3.76
C SER A 238 1.60 -14.39 -2.83
N GLN A 239 0.68 -13.43 -2.83
CA GLN A 239 0.65 -12.32 -1.86
C GLN A 239 0.59 -12.77 -0.39
N ASN A 240 0.29 -14.04 -0.13
CA ASN A 240 0.25 -14.63 1.21
C ASN A 240 1.59 -15.26 1.63
N HIS A 241 2.60 -15.23 0.76
CA HIS A 241 3.93 -15.75 1.03
C HIS A 241 4.78 -14.69 1.75
N ALA A 242 5.56 -15.11 2.76
CA ALA A 242 6.41 -14.22 3.55
C ALA A 242 7.39 -13.40 2.68
N LEU A 243 7.86 -14.00 1.59
CA LEU A 243 8.81 -13.40 0.65
C LEU A 243 8.18 -12.47 -0.40
N TYR A 244 6.84 -12.31 -0.43
CA TYR A 244 6.19 -11.51 -1.46
C TYR A 244 6.69 -10.06 -1.52
N MET A 245 6.69 -9.35 -0.37
CA MET A 245 7.19 -7.97 -0.30
C MET A 245 8.73 -7.90 -0.34
N PRO A 246 9.49 -8.68 0.45
CA PRO A 246 10.95 -8.56 0.52
C PRO A 246 11.67 -8.83 -0.81
N LEU A 247 11.17 -9.75 -1.64
CA LEU A 247 11.78 -10.04 -2.95
C LEU A 247 11.57 -8.94 -3.99
N HIS A 248 10.50 -8.15 -3.86
CA HIS A 248 10.25 -7.04 -4.79
C HIS A 248 10.83 -5.72 -4.27
N TYR A 249 10.79 -5.47 -2.96
CA TYR A 249 11.29 -4.27 -2.31
C TYR A 249 12.62 -4.52 -1.59
N THR A 250 13.60 -5.11 -2.29
CA THR A 250 14.90 -5.51 -1.72
C THR A 250 15.60 -4.38 -0.95
N LEU A 251 15.50 -3.13 -1.41
CA LEU A 251 16.13 -1.98 -0.74
C LEU A 251 15.34 -1.41 0.45
N LEU A 252 14.13 -1.93 0.70
CA LEU A 252 13.39 -1.70 1.94
C LEU A 252 13.63 -2.83 2.96
N PHE A 253 14.04 -4.01 2.49
CA PHE A 253 14.30 -5.20 3.30
C PHE A 253 15.68 -5.81 2.98
N PRO A 254 16.78 -5.05 3.13
CA PRO A 254 18.11 -5.48 2.66
C PRO A 254 18.62 -6.74 3.38
N ASN A 255 18.24 -6.94 4.65
CA ASN A 255 18.58 -8.12 5.44
C ASN A 255 17.61 -9.31 5.22
N GLY A 256 16.66 -9.18 4.29
CA GLY A 256 15.69 -10.25 4.02
C GLY A 256 14.64 -10.46 5.10
N ASP A 257 14.30 -9.41 5.87
CA ASP A 257 13.24 -9.47 6.88
C ASP A 257 11.93 -9.97 6.25
N LEU A 258 11.31 -10.96 6.88
CA LEU A 258 10.12 -11.59 6.32
C LEU A 258 8.90 -10.65 6.34
N GLY A 259 8.12 -10.72 5.26
CA GLY A 259 6.83 -10.06 5.15
C GLY A 259 5.71 -10.81 5.85
N TRP A 260 4.47 -10.39 5.57
CA TRP A 260 3.29 -11.08 6.09
C TRP A 260 3.20 -12.51 5.56
N ASN A 261 2.81 -13.44 6.42
CA ASN A 261 2.49 -14.81 6.01
C ASN A 261 1.25 -15.32 6.74
N TRP A 262 0.66 -16.39 6.20
CA TRP A 262 -0.60 -16.97 6.70
C TRP A 262 -0.48 -17.60 8.10
N GLY A 263 0.73 -17.87 8.58
CA GLY A 263 1.02 -18.41 9.91
C GLY A 263 0.88 -17.39 11.03
N LEU A 264 0.94 -16.09 10.74
CA LEU A 264 0.90 -15.05 11.78
C LEU A 264 -0.47 -15.02 12.50
N ARG A 265 -0.44 -14.96 13.84
CA ARG A 265 -1.60 -14.93 14.74
C ARG A 265 -1.60 -13.68 15.61
N LEU A 266 -2.75 -13.34 16.17
CA LEU A 266 -2.85 -12.32 17.21
C LEU A 266 -2.35 -12.90 18.54
N SER A 267 -1.68 -12.08 19.35
CA SER A 267 -1.13 -12.53 20.63
C SER A 267 -2.20 -12.77 21.70
N ASN A 268 -3.34 -12.11 21.60
CA ASN A 268 -4.46 -12.26 22.52
C ASN A 268 -5.44 -13.38 22.12
N ASP A 269 -5.33 -13.91 20.91
CA ASP A 269 -6.15 -15.01 20.40
C ASP A 269 -5.35 -15.79 19.35
N GLN A 270 -4.81 -16.93 19.77
CA GLN A 270 -4.02 -17.80 18.90
C GLN A 270 -4.83 -18.44 17.77
N ASN A 271 -6.17 -18.49 17.88
CA ASN A 271 -7.05 -18.95 16.81
C ASN A 271 -7.33 -17.84 15.79
N ALA A 272 -7.16 -16.58 16.17
CA ALA A 272 -7.35 -15.44 15.28
C ALA A 272 -6.09 -15.14 14.45
N ARG A 273 -6.23 -15.24 13.12
CA ARG A 273 -5.18 -14.86 12.18
C ARG A 273 -4.90 -13.36 12.20
N LEU A 274 -3.62 -12.99 12.17
CA LEU A 274 -3.22 -11.62 11.90
C LEU A 274 -3.56 -11.28 10.44
N THR A 275 -4.48 -10.35 10.21
CA THR A 275 -4.84 -9.92 8.84
C THR A 275 -3.74 -9.08 8.20
N HIS A 276 -3.63 -9.12 6.87
CA HIS A 276 -2.78 -8.20 6.07
C HIS A 276 -2.93 -6.75 6.53
N ARG A 277 -4.17 -6.28 6.66
CA ARG A 277 -4.46 -4.90 7.08
C ARG A 277 -3.89 -4.58 8.47
N CYS A 278 -3.91 -5.50 9.43
CA CYS A 278 -3.33 -5.27 10.74
C CYS A 278 -1.80 -5.27 10.70
N TYR A 279 -1.19 -6.20 9.95
CA TYR A 279 0.25 -6.25 9.75
C TYR A 279 0.80 -4.99 9.09
N TYR A 280 0.22 -4.54 7.99
CA TYR A 280 0.68 -3.34 7.31
C TYR A 280 0.36 -2.07 8.09
N ARG A 281 -0.74 -2.02 8.86
CA ARG A 281 -0.96 -0.93 9.81
C ARG A 281 0.16 -0.84 10.84
N PHE A 282 0.63 -1.98 11.34
CA PHE A 282 1.78 -2.01 12.24
C PHE A 282 3.03 -1.47 11.53
N ARG A 283 3.36 -1.94 10.32
CA ARG A 283 4.55 -1.49 9.56
C ARG A 283 4.48 -0.01 9.15
N LEU A 284 3.29 0.52 8.88
CA LEU A 284 3.06 1.89 8.41
C LEU A 284 2.88 2.92 9.55
N HIS A 285 3.37 2.61 10.75
CA HIS A 285 3.58 3.59 11.81
C HIS A 285 5.07 3.71 12.12
N GLN A 286 5.58 4.94 12.09
CA GLN A 286 6.97 5.22 12.48
C GLN A 286 7.16 4.97 13.97
N ARG A 287 8.30 4.36 14.33
CA ARG A 287 8.71 4.07 15.70
C ARG A 287 10.04 4.72 16.02
N SER A 288 10.34 4.88 17.31
CA SER A 288 11.63 5.45 17.74
C SER A 288 12.75 4.40 17.83
N ASN A 289 12.39 3.11 17.91
CA ASN A 289 13.30 1.99 18.09
C ASN A 289 13.55 1.19 16.80
N GLU A 290 13.17 1.72 15.65
CA GLU A 290 13.30 1.08 14.33
C GLU A 290 13.80 2.15 13.35
N TYR A 291 14.82 1.82 12.56
CA TYR A 291 15.31 2.73 11.54
C TYR A 291 14.22 2.98 10.47
N PRO A 292 13.86 4.24 10.16
CA PRO A 292 12.66 4.55 9.39
C PRO A 292 12.83 4.37 7.86
N ILE A 293 13.47 3.28 7.42
CA ILE A 293 13.83 3.03 6.01
C ILE A 293 12.64 3.15 5.06
N ILE A 294 11.49 2.57 5.45
CA ILE A 294 10.25 2.64 4.68
C ILE A 294 9.84 4.10 4.47
N PHE A 295 9.88 4.92 5.52
CA PHE A 295 9.43 6.32 5.47
C PHE A 295 10.45 7.25 4.80
N MET A 296 11.73 6.87 4.71
CA MET A 296 12.76 7.65 4.01
C MET A 296 12.74 7.43 2.48
N SER A 297 11.98 6.45 2.00
CA SER A 297 12.08 5.94 0.63
C SER A 297 11.29 6.70 -0.46
N LYS A 298 10.73 7.87 -0.16
CA LYS A 298 10.07 8.80 -1.11
C LYS A 298 9.12 8.10 -2.11
N ARG A 299 9.41 8.12 -3.41
CA ARG A 299 8.58 7.49 -4.45
C ARG A 299 8.47 5.97 -4.31
N LEU A 300 9.50 5.32 -3.75
CA LEU A 300 9.43 3.88 -3.48
C LEU A 300 8.42 3.59 -2.35
N PHE A 301 8.34 4.46 -1.33
CA PHE A 301 7.31 4.37 -0.30
C PHE A 301 5.90 4.45 -0.89
N GLN A 302 5.66 5.39 -1.81
CA GLN A 302 4.37 5.51 -2.49
C GLN A 302 4.01 4.24 -3.28
N GLN A 303 4.97 3.66 -4.00
CA GLN A 303 4.76 2.40 -4.72
C GLN A 303 4.44 1.26 -3.75
N TYR A 304 5.21 1.15 -2.66
CA TYR A 304 4.97 0.17 -1.60
C TYR A 304 3.57 0.29 -1.00
N LEU A 305 3.08 1.50 -0.73
CA LEU A 305 1.72 1.73 -0.22
C LEU A 305 0.62 1.25 -1.19
N VAL A 306 0.80 1.46 -2.50
CA VAL A 306 -0.18 1.03 -3.52
C VAL A 306 -0.23 -0.49 -3.59
N ASP A 307 0.92 -1.15 -3.55
CA ASP A 307 1.01 -2.61 -3.56
C ASP A 307 0.43 -3.23 -2.28
N VAL A 308 0.79 -2.68 -1.11
CA VAL A 308 0.19 -3.04 0.18
C VAL A 308 -1.33 -2.92 0.16
N TRP A 309 -1.86 -1.84 -0.41
CA TRP A 309 -3.30 -1.64 -0.57
C TRP A 309 -3.90 -2.72 -1.49
N ALA A 310 -3.28 -2.99 -2.65
CA ALA A 310 -3.73 -4.01 -3.59
C ALA A 310 -3.75 -5.40 -2.96
N VAL A 311 -2.72 -5.78 -2.21
CA VAL A 311 -2.67 -7.05 -1.45
C VAL A 311 -3.79 -7.12 -0.42
N CYS A 312 -3.99 -6.06 0.36
CA CYS A 312 -5.06 -6.00 1.35
C CYS A 312 -6.46 -6.12 0.70
N ASP A 313 -6.65 -5.52 -0.46
CA ASP A 313 -7.93 -5.50 -1.15
C ASP A 313 -8.22 -6.83 -1.86
N GLN A 314 -7.22 -7.39 -2.54
CA GLN A 314 -7.28 -8.72 -3.12
C GLN A 314 -7.59 -9.78 -2.05
N ASN A 315 -7.02 -9.69 -0.85
CA ASN A 315 -7.34 -10.62 0.24
C ASN A 315 -8.81 -10.57 0.66
N LYS A 316 -9.44 -9.38 0.65
CA LYS A 316 -10.89 -9.25 0.89
C LYS A 316 -11.70 -9.83 -0.27
N LEU A 317 -11.29 -9.56 -1.51
CA LEU A 317 -11.96 -10.08 -2.69
C LEU A 317 -11.92 -11.61 -2.72
N ASP A 318 -10.78 -12.22 -2.40
CA ASP A 318 -10.64 -13.67 -2.32
C ASP A 318 -11.55 -14.27 -1.24
N TRP A 319 -11.65 -13.59 -0.09
CA TRP A 319 -12.61 -13.99 0.94
C TRP A 319 -14.05 -13.91 0.43
N ILE A 320 -14.45 -12.81 -0.23
CA ILE A 320 -15.80 -12.63 -0.79
C ILE A 320 -16.10 -13.72 -1.82
N LYS A 321 -15.14 -14.04 -2.71
CA LYS A 321 -15.27 -15.11 -3.71
C LYS A 321 -15.50 -16.48 -3.06
N ALA A 322 -14.77 -16.78 -1.98
CA ALA A 322 -14.89 -18.05 -1.27
C ALA A 322 -16.16 -18.17 -0.40
N HIS A 323 -16.82 -17.06 -0.05
CA HIS A 323 -17.93 -17.02 0.90
C HIS A 323 -19.25 -16.50 0.28
N GLN A 324 -19.47 -16.70 -1.02
CA GLN A 324 -20.68 -16.24 -1.72
C GLN A 324 -21.98 -16.76 -1.11
N SER A 325 -22.00 -18.02 -0.64
CA SER A 325 -23.15 -18.63 0.05
C SER A 325 -23.50 -17.89 1.34
N ASN A 326 -22.50 -17.54 2.15
CA ASN A 326 -22.68 -16.80 3.40
C ASN A 326 -23.19 -15.38 3.16
N ILE A 327 -22.79 -14.77 2.04
CA ILE A 327 -23.24 -13.43 1.64
C ILE A 327 -24.69 -13.46 1.16
N ARG A 328 -25.29 -14.65 0.97
CA ARG A 328 -26.62 -14.87 0.38
C ARG A 328 -26.71 -14.27 -1.02
N ALA A 329 -25.67 -14.50 -1.83
CA ALA A 329 -25.57 -14.03 -3.21
C ALA A 329 -26.87 -14.28 -4.02
N ASP A 330 -27.50 -15.44 -3.80
CA ASP A 330 -28.71 -15.91 -4.49
C ASP A 330 -29.94 -15.01 -4.28
N LEU A 331 -30.09 -14.41 -3.09
CA LEU A 331 -31.18 -13.46 -2.79
C LEU A 331 -31.06 -12.16 -3.61
N TYR A 332 -29.89 -11.88 -4.17
CA TYR A 332 -29.65 -10.67 -4.96
C TYR A 332 -29.73 -10.87 -6.47
N ASN A 333 -29.87 -12.11 -6.96
CA ASN A 333 -30.16 -12.37 -8.38
C ASN A 333 -31.56 -11.85 -8.76
N GLY A 334 -32.54 -11.94 -7.85
CA GLY A 334 -33.94 -11.64 -8.18
C GLY A 334 -34.34 -10.16 -8.35
N LEU A 335 -33.59 -9.21 -7.76
CA LEU A 335 -33.97 -7.78 -7.76
C LEU A 335 -33.10 -6.90 -8.67
N GLN A 336 -31.89 -7.34 -9.03
CA GLN A 336 -30.89 -6.51 -9.70
C GLN A 336 -30.64 -6.91 -11.17
N ASP A 337 -30.83 -8.18 -11.54
CA ASP A 337 -30.72 -8.61 -12.94
C ASP A 337 -31.85 -8.03 -13.80
N ALA A 338 -33.03 -7.76 -13.23
CA ALA A 338 -34.13 -7.05 -13.89
C ALA A 338 -33.86 -5.57 -14.20
N LEU A 339 -32.83 -4.96 -13.58
CA LEU A 339 -32.49 -3.54 -13.77
C LEU A 339 -31.29 -3.30 -14.69
N ILE A 340 -30.55 -4.35 -15.07
CA ILE A 340 -29.27 -4.22 -15.80
C ILE A 340 -29.31 -4.92 -17.17
N GLN A 341 -30.27 -5.80 -17.45
CA GLN A 341 -30.30 -6.55 -18.70
C GLN A 341 -31.22 -5.93 -19.77
N GLU A 342 -30.65 -5.03 -20.56
CA GLU A 342 -30.84 -5.07 -22.01
C GLU A 342 -29.45 -5.35 -22.62
N ASP A 343 -29.26 -6.61 -23.04
CA ASP A 343 -28.20 -7.07 -23.95
C ASP A 343 -26.79 -7.34 -23.37
N VAL A 344 -26.53 -8.58 -22.90
CA VAL A 344 -25.13 -9.06 -22.72
C VAL A 344 -24.99 -10.55 -23.04
N ASN A 345 -24.05 -10.85 -23.94
CA ASN A 345 -23.66 -12.18 -24.41
C ASN A 345 -23.05 -13.04 -23.28
N LEU A 346 -23.72 -14.14 -22.93
CA LEU A 346 -23.44 -14.99 -21.77
C LEU A 346 -22.15 -15.83 -21.89
N THR A 347 -21.61 -16.04 -23.09
CA THR A 347 -20.40 -16.85 -23.32
C THR A 347 -19.08 -16.09 -23.10
N ALA A 348 -19.10 -14.76 -22.97
CA ALA A 348 -17.91 -13.93 -22.75
C ALA A 348 -17.61 -13.60 -21.27
N LEU A 349 -18.54 -13.91 -20.36
CA LEU A 349 -18.43 -13.58 -18.93
C LEU A 349 -18.01 -14.81 -18.13
N GLY A 350 -16.80 -14.77 -17.57
CA GLY A 350 -16.39 -15.72 -16.53
C GLY A 350 -17.36 -15.72 -15.33
N ARG A 351 -17.18 -16.66 -14.39
CA ARG A 351 -18.05 -16.80 -13.19
C ARG A 351 -18.27 -15.45 -12.49
N ARG A 352 -19.52 -14.99 -12.42
CA ARG A 352 -19.92 -13.71 -11.80
C ARG A 352 -19.96 -13.87 -10.28
N TYR A 353 -19.05 -13.18 -9.58
CA TYR A 353 -19.09 -13.06 -8.12
C TYR A 353 -19.83 -11.79 -7.73
N ILE A 354 -20.72 -11.89 -6.74
CA ILE A 354 -21.48 -10.76 -6.24
C ILE A 354 -20.68 -10.09 -5.11
N LEU A 355 -20.38 -8.80 -5.30
CA LEU A 355 -19.77 -7.97 -4.27
C LEU A 355 -20.86 -7.39 -3.35
N PRO A 356 -20.79 -7.60 -2.03
CA PRO A 356 -21.77 -7.04 -1.09
C PRO A 356 -21.66 -5.51 -0.99
N SER A 357 -22.71 -4.86 -0.48
CA SER A 357 -22.69 -3.41 -0.20
C SER A 357 -21.70 -3.02 0.91
N SER A 358 -21.19 -3.97 1.68
CA SER A 358 -20.10 -3.76 2.66
C SER A 358 -18.71 -3.63 2.02
N TYR A 359 -18.56 -3.98 0.74
CA TYR A 359 -17.30 -3.80 0.01
C TYR A 359 -17.17 -2.35 -0.48
N THR A 360 -16.41 -1.54 0.27
CA THR A 360 -16.18 -0.12 -0.03
C THR A 360 -15.63 0.08 -1.45
N GLY A 361 -16.22 1.03 -2.19
CA GLY A 361 -15.84 1.34 -3.57
C GLY A 361 -16.49 0.43 -4.63
N GLY A 362 -17.16 -0.66 -4.24
CA GLY A 362 -17.90 -1.50 -5.18
C GLY A 362 -19.21 -0.87 -5.68
N PRO A 363 -19.77 -1.33 -6.81
CA PRO A 363 -21.01 -0.78 -7.38
C PRO A 363 -22.18 -0.75 -6.39
N ARG A 364 -22.37 -1.82 -5.61
CA ARG A 364 -23.45 -1.89 -4.60
C ARG A 364 -23.21 -0.98 -3.40
N PHE A 365 -21.96 -0.81 -2.98
CA PHE A 365 -21.62 0.18 -1.96
C PHE A 365 -21.98 1.58 -2.47
N MET A 366 -21.57 1.93 -3.69
CA MET A 366 -21.89 3.23 -4.29
C MET A 366 -23.41 3.46 -4.43
N ALA A 367 -24.15 2.45 -4.91
CA ALA A 367 -25.61 2.52 -5.02
C ALA A 367 -26.28 2.69 -3.65
N LYS A 368 -25.83 1.95 -2.63
CA LYS A 368 -26.32 2.11 -1.25
C LYS A 368 -26.06 3.53 -0.74
N GLN A 369 -24.82 4.02 -0.83
CA GLN A 369 -24.47 5.37 -0.36
C GLN A 369 -25.28 6.45 -1.07
N TYR A 370 -25.55 6.28 -2.38
CA TYR A 370 -26.40 7.18 -3.14
C TYR A 370 -27.85 7.15 -2.65
N GLN A 371 -28.45 5.96 -2.49
CA GLN A 371 -29.81 5.80 -1.98
C GLN A 371 -29.99 6.37 -0.57
N ASP A 372 -29.04 6.10 0.34
CA ASP A 372 -29.03 6.66 1.69
C ASP A 372 -28.98 8.19 1.65
N SER A 373 -28.15 8.76 0.77
CA SER A 373 -28.05 10.21 0.56
C SER A 373 -29.35 10.81 0.02
N MET A 374 -29.97 10.18 -0.98
CA MET A 374 -31.24 10.62 -1.56
C MET A 374 -32.39 10.52 -0.56
N ALA A 375 -32.41 9.50 0.30
CA ALA A 375 -33.41 9.36 1.36
C ALA A 375 -33.29 10.51 2.39
N ILE A 376 -32.06 10.88 2.76
CA ILE A 376 -31.78 12.00 3.67
C ILE A 376 -32.24 13.33 3.03
N VAL A 377 -31.91 13.57 1.76
CA VAL A 377 -32.36 14.76 1.02
C VAL A 377 -33.88 14.79 0.88
N ARG A 378 -34.53 13.64 0.61
CA ARG A 378 -36.00 13.55 0.54
C ARG A 378 -36.66 13.88 1.88
N HIS A 379 -36.04 13.48 2.99
CA HIS A 379 -36.59 13.71 4.33
C HIS A 379 -36.38 15.15 4.82
N PHE A 380 -35.18 15.71 4.64
CA PHE A 380 -34.83 17.04 5.15
C PHE A 380 -34.98 18.17 4.13
N GLY A 381 -35.18 17.87 2.84
CA GLY A 381 -35.22 18.84 1.77
C GLY A 381 -33.83 19.21 1.25
N LYS A 382 -33.67 20.42 0.70
CA LYS A 382 -32.36 20.90 0.23
C LYS A 382 -31.40 21.14 1.40
N PRO A 383 -30.10 20.85 1.26
CA PRO A 383 -29.11 21.16 2.27
C PRO A 383 -28.96 22.69 2.45
N SER A 384 -28.63 23.11 3.67
CA SER A 384 -28.38 24.51 4.03
C SER A 384 -27.02 25.00 3.57
N LEU A 385 -25.99 24.15 3.72
CA LEU A 385 -24.62 24.47 3.33
C LEU A 385 -24.00 23.31 2.55
N PHE A 386 -23.18 23.67 1.56
CA PHE A 386 -22.22 22.80 0.91
C PHE A 386 -20.82 23.27 1.27
N ILE A 387 -20.09 22.45 2.03
CA ILE A 387 -18.77 22.79 2.58
C ILE A 387 -17.73 21.90 1.89
N THR A 388 -16.75 22.54 1.27
CA THR A 388 -15.55 21.88 0.76
C THR A 388 -14.39 22.16 1.70
N PHE A 389 -13.66 21.11 2.11
CA PHE A 389 -12.49 21.25 2.96
C PHE A 389 -11.30 20.49 2.38
N THR A 390 -10.24 21.22 2.06
CA THR A 390 -9.07 20.72 1.34
C THR A 390 -7.91 20.48 2.30
N ALA A 391 -7.22 19.34 2.16
CA ALA A 391 -5.99 19.09 2.89
C ALA A 391 -4.92 20.14 2.54
N ASN A 392 -4.20 20.63 3.55
CA ASN A 392 -3.11 21.58 3.38
C ASN A 392 -1.76 20.90 3.69
N PRO A 393 -0.83 20.80 2.74
CA PRO A 393 0.44 20.11 2.97
C PRO A 393 1.35 20.90 3.91
N ARG A 394 1.09 22.20 4.11
CA ARG A 394 1.84 23.12 4.98
C ARG A 394 1.36 23.10 6.43
N TRP A 395 0.40 22.24 6.79
CA TRP A 395 0.03 22.08 8.20
C TRP A 395 1.25 21.72 9.05
N VAL A 396 1.36 22.37 10.21
CA VAL A 396 2.53 22.30 11.08
C VAL A 396 2.79 20.87 11.56
N GLU A 397 1.73 20.08 11.73
CA GLU A 397 1.81 18.66 12.10
C GLU A 397 2.49 17.83 11.01
N ILE A 398 2.30 18.16 9.73
CA ILE A 398 2.98 17.50 8.61
C ILE A 398 4.42 17.99 8.56
N GLN A 399 4.63 19.31 8.53
CA GLN A 399 5.94 19.92 8.36
C GLN A 399 6.93 19.51 9.46
N ARG A 400 6.47 19.38 10.70
CA ARG A 400 7.30 18.94 11.84
C ARG A 400 7.77 17.49 11.73
N GLU A 401 7.03 16.64 11.02
CA GLU A 401 7.29 15.20 10.92
C GLU A 401 7.96 14.77 9.60
N LEU A 402 8.15 15.71 8.67
CA LEU A 402 8.94 15.47 7.46
C LEU A 402 10.42 15.31 7.84
N LEU A 403 11.06 14.27 7.31
CA LEU A 403 12.49 14.07 7.46
C LEU A 403 13.28 15.03 6.55
N PRO A 404 14.57 15.28 6.82
CA PRO A 404 15.39 16.16 5.98
C PRO A 404 15.31 15.82 4.49
N GLY A 405 15.02 16.81 3.66
CA GLY A 405 14.91 16.65 2.20
C GLY A 405 13.62 15.96 1.70
N GLN A 406 12.62 15.78 2.56
CA GLN A 406 11.27 15.34 2.20
C GLN A 406 10.33 16.52 1.97
N ASN A 407 9.34 16.29 1.12
CA ASN A 407 8.15 17.13 1.03
C ASN A 407 6.89 16.33 1.41
N ALA A 408 5.74 17.01 1.53
CA ALA A 408 4.48 16.36 1.92
C ALA A 408 4.04 15.24 0.97
N SER A 409 4.38 15.31 -0.32
CA SER A 409 4.04 14.27 -1.28
C SER A 409 4.84 12.98 -1.06
N ASP A 410 6.06 13.08 -0.50
CA ASP A 410 6.86 11.92 -0.13
C ASP A 410 6.27 11.16 1.07
N ARG A 411 5.40 11.79 1.87
CA ARG A 411 4.78 11.24 3.08
C ARG A 411 3.24 11.32 3.03
N PRO A 412 2.59 10.62 2.09
CA PRO A 412 1.14 10.63 1.96
C PRO A 412 0.41 10.06 3.19
N ASP A 413 1.10 9.23 3.99
CA ASP A 413 0.61 8.73 5.27
C ASP A 413 0.39 9.87 6.28
N LEU A 414 1.31 10.84 6.37
CA LEU A 414 1.17 12.01 7.24
C LEU A 414 0.04 12.91 6.76
N VAL A 415 -0.02 13.18 5.45
CA VAL A 415 -1.07 14.02 4.84
C VAL A 415 -2.45 13.44 5.14
N ALA A 416 -2.66 12.14 4.91
CA ALA A 416 -3.93 11.49 5.14
C ALA A 416 -4.33 11.46 6.63
N ARG A 417 -3.37 11.19 7.53
CA ARG A 417 -3.63 11.16 8.98
C ARG A 417 -3.96 12.54 9.53
N VAL A 418 -3.19 13.57 9.19
CA VAL A 418 -3.46 14.95 9.64
C VAL A 418 -4.76 15.47 9.02
N PHE A 419 -5.05 15.15 7.77
CA PHE A 419 -6.34 15.48 7.16
C PHE A 419 -7.53 14.89 7.92
N ASP A 420 -7.46 13.61 8.32
CA ASP A 420 -8.50 12.99 9.14
C ASP A 420 -8.68 13.70 10.49
N LEU A 421 -7.58 14.14 11.12
CA LEU A 421 -7.63 14.94 12.36
C LEU A 421 -8.35 16.27 12.14
N LYS A 422 -8.00 17.01 11.09
CA LYS A 422 -8.63 18.31 10.77
C LYS A 422 -10.09 18.16 10.38
N VAL A 423 -10.46 17.09 9.68
CA VAL A 423 -11.86 16.76 9.39
C VAL A 423 -12.65 16.44 10.67
N LYS A 424 -12.05 15.73 11.63
CA LYS A 424 -12.70 15.47 12.93
C LYS A 424 -12.91 16.75 13.73
N GLU A 425 -11.96 17.66 13.69
CA GLU A 425 -12.05 18.99 14.31
C GLU A 425 -13.19 19.81 13.69
N LEU A 426 -13.23 19.92 12.35
CA LEU A 426 -14.32 20.57 11.62
C LEU A 426 -15.68 19.96 11.99
N LEU A 427 -15.79 18.62 12.04
CA LEU A 427 -17.03 17.97 12.45
C LEU A 427 -17.41 18.29 13.90
N ASN A 428 -16.46 18.47 14.80
CA ASN A 428 -16.73 18.86 16.18
C ASN A 428 -17.27 20.29 16.24
N ASP A 429 -16.71 21.20 15.45
CA ASP A 429 -17.19 22.58 15.37
C ASP A 429 -18.61 22.65 14.81
N LEU A 430 -18.90 21.89 13.76
CA LEU A 430 -20.22 21.81 13.14
C LEU A 430 -21.27 21.13 14.05
N LYS A 431 -20.91 20.04 14.72
CA LYS A 431 -21.88 19.18 15.44
C LYS A 431 -22.04 19.50 16.92
N ARG A 432 -21.01 20.04 17.56
CA ARG A 432 -20.99 20.27 19.02
C ARG A 432 -20.89 21.72 19.39
N LYS A 433 -20.08 22.50 18.67
CA LYS A 433 -19.99 23.95 18.90
C LYS A 433 -21.09 24.73 18.17
N ASN A 434 -21.81 24.08 17.25
CA ASN A 434 -22.93 24.65 16.50
C ASN A 434 -22.55 25.98 15.83
N ILE A 435 -21.37 26.06 15.23
CA ILE A 435 -20.85 27.33 14.66
C ILE A 435 -21.76 27.94 13.57
N PHE A 436 -22.62 27.13 12.95
CA PHE A 436 -23.63 27.56 11.97
C PHE A 436 -25.07 27.32 12.47
N GLY A 437 -25.27 27.07 13.76
CA GLY A 437 -26.54 26.64 14.34
C GLY A 437 -26.66 25.12 14.46
N THR A 438 -27.83 24.66 14.91
CA THR A 438 -28.06 23.24 15.21
C THR A 438 -28.36 22.46 13.93
N TYR A 439 -27.67 21.33 13.74
CA TYR A 439 -27.84 20.48 12.57
C TYR A 439 -28.87 19.37 12.80
N ARG A 440 -29.62 19.03 11.74
CA ARG A 440 -30.58 17.91 11.68
C ARG A 440 -30.01 16.71 10.92
N GLY A 441 -29.12 16.97 9.97
CA GLY A 441 -28.53 15.97 9.10
C GLY A 441 -27.17 16.39 8.57
N LEU A 442 -26.35 15.40 8.22
CA LEU A 442 -25.03 15.63 7.62
C LEU A 442 -24.70 14.48 6.67
N LEU A 443 -24.30 14.83 5.45
CA LEU A 443 -23.72 13.90 4.47
C LEU A 443 -22.30 14.34 4.18
N ARG A 444 -21.39 13.39 3.97
CA ARG A 444 -20.04 13.71 3.54
C ARG A 444 -19.43 12.64 2.67
N THR A 445 -18.54 13.06 1.79
CA THR A 445 -17.64 12.18 1.05
C THR A 445 -16.22 12.74 1.11
N ILE A 446 -15.23 11.85 1.11
CA ILE A 446 -13.82 12.24 0.98
C ILE A 446 -13.36 11.78 -0.39
N GLU A 447 -12.93 12.74 -1.19
CA GLU A 447 -12.38 12.54 -2.51
C GLU A 447 -10.85 12.64 -2.45
N TYR A 448 -10.18 11.67 -3.07
CA TYR A 448 -8.75 11.71 -3.30
C TYR A 448 -8.54 12.06 -4.78
N GLN A 449 -8.24 13.33 -5.05
CA GLN A 449 -8.05 13.78 -6.43
C GLN A 449 -6.77 13.18 -7.02
N LYS A 450 -6.79 12.87 -8.32
CA LYS A 450 -5.64 12.27 -9.02
C LYS A 450 -4.38 13.15 -9.01
N ARG A 451 -4.57 14.48 -8.92
CA ARG A 451 -3.51 15.50 -8.94
C ARG A 451 -3.60 16.49 -7.76
N GLY A 452 -4.60 16.32 -6.90
CA GLY A 452 -4.90 17.21 -5.79
C GLY A 452 -4.74 16.47 -4.46
N LEU A 453 -4.81 17.23 -3.37
CA LEU A 453 -4.78 16.65 -2.04
C LEU A 453 -6.15 16.05 -1.71
N SER A 454 -6.31 15.46 -0.54
CA SER A 454 -7.63 14.97 -0.12
C SER A 454 -8.61 16.14 0.06
N HIS A 455 -9.84 15.98 -0.41
CA HIS A 455 -10.91 16.96 -0.21
C HIS A 455 -12.10 16.28 0.45
N LEU A 456 -12.72 16.98 1.39
CA LEU A 456 -14.00 16.64 1.96
C LEU A 456 -15.06 17.47 1.25
N HIS A 457 -16.11 16.81 0.77
CA HIS A 457 -17.35 17.46 0.36
C HIS A 457 -18.42 17.11 1.39
N LEU A 458 -19.05 18.12 1.98
CA LEU A 458 -19.98 17.96 3.09
C LEU A 458 -21.27 18.74 2.82
N LEU A 459 -22.41 18.08 2.97
CA LEU A 459 -23.73 18.71 2.95
C LEU A 459 -24.25 18.77 4.38
N LEU A 460 -24.61 19.97 4.84
CA LEU A 460 -25.16 20.20 6.17
C LEU A 460 -26.63 20.62 6.07
N PHE A 461 -27.49 20.01 6.87
CA PHE A 461 -28.91 20.33 6.97
C PHE A 461 -29.15 20.96 8.34
N LEU A 462 -29.39 22.27 8.37
CA LEU A 462 -29.64 23.01 9.61
C LEU A 462 -31.12 22.96 10.00
N ASN A 463 -31.44 23.38 11.22
CA ASN A 463 -32.83 23.68 11.56
C ASN A 463 -33.37 24.81 10.66
N PRO A 464 -34.62 24.71 10.17
CA PRO A 464 -35.20 25.72 9.29
C PRO A 464 -35.18 27.14 9.89
N ALA A 465 -35.37 27.27 11.21
CA ALA A 465 -35.32 28.55 11.91
C ALA A 465 -33.92 29.19 11.92
N GLU A 466 -32.88 28.38 11.85
CA GLU A 466 -31.47 28.80 11.87
C GLU A 466 -30.87 28.83 10.45
N ASN A 467 -31.70 28.71 9.41
CA ASN A 467 -31.24 28.63 8.04
C ASN A 467 -30.91 30.04 7.47
N PHE A 468 -30.03 30.07 6.48
CA PHE A 468 -29.61 31.29 5.78
C PHE A 468 -30.53 31.59 4.59
N ASP A 469 -31.76 32.00 4.88
CA ASP A 469 -32.84 32.21 3.91
C ASP A 469 -32.99 33.66 3.40
N THR A 470 -32.20 34.58 3.96
CA THR A 470 -32.19 36.01 3.64
C THR A 470 -30.78 36.45 3.29
N ALA A 471 -30.66 37.52 2.51
CA ALA A 471 -29.35 38.05 2.10
C ALA A 471 -28.53 38.46 3.33
N GLU A 472 -29.15 39.11 4.32
CA GLU A 472 -28.52 39.55 5.55
C GLU A 472 -27.89 38.40 6.33
N LYS A 473 -28.60 37.27 6.45
CA LYS A 473 -28.08 36.06 7.11
C LYS A 473 -26.95 35.41 6.31
N ILE A 474 -27.01 35.44 4.97
CA ILE A 474 -25.94 34.91 4.11
C ILE A 474 -24.66 35.73 4.29
N TYR A 475 -24.76 37.07 4.29
CA TYR A 475 -23.61 37.96 4.47
C TYR A 475 -22.92 37.82 5.83
N GLN A 476 -23.62 37.29 6.85
CA GLN A 476 -23.01 36.99 8.15
C GLN A 476 -22.06 35.80 8.12
N VAL A 477 -22.17 34.90 7.15
CA VAL A 477 -21.41 33.63 7.10
C VAL A 477 -20.57 33.46 5.84
N ILE A 478 -20.83 34.22 4.78
CA ILE A 478 -20.10 34.18 3.52
C ILE A 478 -19.66 35.60 3.16
N SER A 479 -18.38 35.76 2.86
CA SER A 479 -17.81 36.97 2.25
C SER A 479 -17.04 36.61 0.98
N ALA A 480 -17.20 37.45 -0.06
CA ALA A 480 -16.42 37.39 -1.30
C ALA A 480 -15.28 38.43 -1.31
N GLU A 481 -15.12 39.19 -0.22
CA GLU A 481 -14.09 40.20 -0.08
C GLU A 481 -12.88 39.64 0.66
N ILE A 482 -11.68 40.04 0.24
CA ILE A 482 -10.46 39.77 0.99
C ILE A 482 -10.48 40.65 2.26
N PRO A 483 -10.29 40.09 3.46
CA PRO A 483 -10.29 40.86 4.70
C PRO A 483 -9.27 42.00 4.65
N SER A 484 -9.60 43.17 5.21
CA SER A 484 -8.66 44.30 5.25
C SER A 484 -7.61 44.08 6.34
N ARG A 485 -6.40 44.58 6.11
CA ARG A 485 -5.30 44.52 7.10
C ARG A 485 -5.64 45.27 8.38
N GLU A 486 -6.48 46.29 8.29
CA GLU A 486 -6.90 47.13 9.43
C GLU A 486 -7.95 46.44 10.29
N ASN A 487 -8.86 45.67 9.69
CA ASN A 487 -9.98 45.03 10.40
C ASN A 487 -9.64 43.63 10.92
N ASP A 488 -8.98 42.82 10.11
CA ASP A 488 -8.62 41.44 10.48
C ASP A 488 -7.33 41.01 9.76
N PRO A 489 -6.16 41.42 10.28
CA PRO A 489 -4.87 41.09 9.68
C PRO A 489 -4.58 39.58 9.68
N GLU A 490 -5.12 38.82 10.65
CA GLU A 490 -4.92 37.38 10.76
C GLU A 490 -5.72 36.64 9.67
N LEU A 491 -7.02 36.96 9.52
CA LEU A 491 -7.84 36.36 8.47
C LEU A 491 -7.35 36.76 7.08
N LEU A 492 -6.87 38.00 6.91
CA LEU A 492 -6.20 38.42 5.67
C LEU A 492 -5.02 37.50 5.37
N GLU A 493 -4.11 37.25 6.33
CA GLU A 493 -2.97 36.37 6.11
C GLU A 493 -3.42 34.96 5.72
N ILE A 494 -4.41 34.40 6.42
CA ILE A 494 -4.94 33.06 6.15
C ILE A 494 -5.56 32.98 4.75
N VAL A 495 -6.40 33.94 4.37
CA VAL A 495 -7.09 33.98 3.07
C VAL A 495 -6.07 34.16 1.95
N THR A 496 -5.17 35.14 2.04
CA THR A 496 -4.14 35.36 1.01
C THR A 496 -3.21 34.16 0.86
N LYS A 497 -2.88 33.47 1.95
CA LYS A 497 -1.97 32.32 1.91
C LYS A 497 -2.61 31.04 1.36
N ASN A 498 -3.90 30.83 1.58
CA ASN A 498 -4.55 29.54 1.34
C ASN A 498 -5.65 29.57 0.26
N MET A 499 -6.27 30.72 0.02
CA MET A 499 -7.43 30.86 -0.88
C MET A 499 -7.13 31.68 -2.14
N VAL A 500 -5.97 32.35 -2.19
CA VAL A 500 -5.52 33.11 -3.35
C VAL A 500 -4.41 32.32 -4.05
N HIS A 501 -4.53 32.12 -5.36
CA HIS A 501 -3.46 31.54 -6.16
C HIS A 501 -2.25 32.50 -6.19
N GLY A 502 -1.06 32.02 -6.57
CA GLY A 502 0.14 32.87 -6.67
C GLY A 502 -0.09 34.09 -7.60
N PRO A 503 0.87 35.04 -7.69
CA PRO A 503 0.70 36.18 -8.59
C PRO A 503 0.24 35.70 -9.97
N CYS A 504 -0.76 36.38 -10.54
CA CYS A 504 -1.35 36.07 -11.85
C CYS A 504 -1.17 37.26 -12.80
N GLY A 505 -1.41 37.05 -14.10
CA GLY A 505 -1.17 38.07 -15.12
C GLY A 505 0.32 38.22 -15.47
N ASP A 506 0.77 39.44 -15.77
CA ASP A 506 2.13 39.72 -16.29
C ASP A 506 3.27 39.25 -15.39
N ILE A 507 3.00 39.10 -14.08
CA ILE A 507 3.97 38.71 -13.06
C ILE A 507 4.20 37.18 -13.07
N ASN A 508 3.24 36.38 -13.52
CA ASN A 508 3.40 34.95 -13.77
C ASN A 508 2.35 34.45 -14.79
N PRO A 509 2.68 34.54 -16.10
CA PRO A 509 1.77 34.14 -17.18
C PRO A 509 1.39 32.65 -17.17
N ASN A 510 2.10 31.82 -16.39
CA ASN A 510 1.87 30.39 -16.26
C ASN A 510 0.99 30.01 -15.07
N SER A 511 0.52 30.99 -14.28
CA SER A 511 -0.54 30.74 -13.30
C SER A 511 -1.85 30.40 -14.06
N PRO A 512 -2.64 29.40 -13.61
CA PRO A 512 -3.87 29.00 -14.28
C PRO A 512 -4.91 30.13 -14.38
#